data_AF-A0A497RME4-F1
#
_entry.id   AF-A0A497RME4-F1
#
_cell.length_a   1.000
_cell.length_b   1.000
_cell.length_c   1.000
_cell.angle_alpha   90.00
_cell.angle_beta   90.00
_cell.angle_gamma   90.00
#
_symmetry.space_group_name_H-M   'P 1'
#
loop_
_entity.id
_entity.type
_entity.pdbx_description
1 polymer ?
#
loop_
_entity_poly.entity_id
_entity_poly.type
_entity_poly.pdbx_seq_one_letter_code
_entity_poly.pdbx_strand_id
1 'polypeptide(L)'
;MAVTLPRQVKYEVSNATELEISPEINKRKFLIDFGISTPSSGQYVDIYVGGSPILRIYEQLGDCKLIDAIYPVDSILGFWKFLEKHGIKWPLINAAQDQKLTLKFSEAKTLIEAWILEQKGGDVDSHNLPGGSDATVIPYIFWVTHSSDIAETKTVSLDKAYAPTGLPKLADGEYLDRGYRFRLQSIIFAASKSGSSKPTRLHIWLGDYEIYSPKEHKGIVVDPDYWNTCKLDVTADRIFVLPDELVIPDNILIRLLMDVTYDGTNTITKETLWLGLLGILERV
;
A
#
# COMPACT_ATOMS: atom_id res chain seq x y z
N MET A 1 -9.48 30.21 24.04
CA MET A 1 -9.28 30.18 22.58
C MET A 1 -10.44 29.42 21.96
N ALA A 2 -11.09 29.96 20.94
CA ALA A 2 -12.14 29.24 20.22
C ALA A 2 -11.48 28.11 19.41
N VAL A 3 -11.82 26.86 19.72
CA VAL A 3 -11.39 25.71 18.92
C VAL A 3 -12.13 25.81 17.59
N THR A 4 -11.44 26.22 16.54
CA THR A 4 -12.00 26.20 15.20
C THR A 4 -12.02 24.74 14.77
N LEU A 5 -13.21 24.20 14.53
CA LEU A 5 -13.34 22.81 14.08
C LEU A 5 -12.61 22.63 12.74
N PRO A 6 -11.94 21.48 12.54
CA PRO A 6 -11.32 21.18 11.25
C PRO A 6 -12.35 21.23 10.12
N ARG A 7 -11.98 21.83 8.98
CA ARG A 7 -12.86 21.94 7.81
C ARG A 7 -12.48 20.88 6.79
N GLN A 8 -13.44 20.10 6.32
CA GLN A 8 -13.24 19.20 5.18
C GLN A 8 -13.43 19.98 3.86
N VAL A 9 -12.52 19.77 2.91
CA VAL A 9 -12.52 20.40 1.58
C VAL A 9 -12.31 19.32 0.52
N LYS A 10 -13.08 19.36 -0.58
CA LYS A 10 -12.88 18.51 -1.75
C LYS A 10 -12.03 19.26 -2.78
N TYR A 11 -10.98 18.61 -3.27
CA TYR A 11 -10.20 19.05 -4.43
C TYR A 11 -10.50 18.14 -5.61
N GLU A 12 -10.59 18.73 -6.80
CA GLU A 12 -10.96 18.02 -8.03
C GLU A 12 -10.12 18.52 -9.20
N VAL A 13 -9.65 17.60 -10.03
CA VAL A 13 -9.01 17.91 -11.31
C VAL A 13 -9.43 16.89 -12.37
N SER A 14 -9.54 17.34 -13.61
CA SER A 14 -9.90 16.48 -14.74
C SER A 14 -8.75 16.35 -15.73
N ASN A 15 -8.64 15.17 -16.36
CA ASN A 15 -7.66 14.86 -17.40
C ASN A 15 -6.21 15.21 -17.02
N ALA A 16 -5.80 14.79 -15.81
CA ALA A 16 -4.49 15.13 -15.25
C ALA A 16 -3.75 13.88 -14.76
N THR A 17 -2.42 13.94 -14.78
CA THR A 17 -1.54 12.97 -14.12
C THR A 17 -1.23 13.37 -12.67
N GLU A 18 -1.72 14.52 -12.23
CA GLU A 18 -1.36 15.09 -10.94
C GLU A 18 -2.53 15.90 -10.36
N LEU A 19 -2.76 15.75 -9.05
CA LEU A 19 -3.53 16.68 -8.24
C LEU A 19 -2.59 17.30 -7.21
N GLU A 20 -2.37 18.62 -7.32
CA GLU A 20 -1.59 19.38 -6.35
C GLU A 20 -2.51 20.19 -5.44
N ILE A 21 -2.26 20.09 -4.13
CA ILE A 21 -2.90 20.91 -3.12
C ILE A 21 -1.83 21.86 -2.57
N SER A 22 -1.93 23.13 -2.98
CA SER A 22 -0.92 24.15 -2.71
C SER A 22 -0.77 24.44 -1.21
N PRO A 23 0.40 24.91 -0.75
CA PRO A 23 0.62 25.36 0.63
C PRO A 23 -0.34 26.50 1.02
N GLU A 24 -0.65 26.65 2.31
CA GLU A 24 -1.43 27.79 2.78
C GLU A 24 -1.03 28.18 4.21
N ILE A 25 -0.67 29.45 4.38
CA ILE A 25 -0.22 30.01 5.66
C ILE A 25 -1.30 29.80 6.74
N ASN A 26 -0.86 29.42 7.94
CA ASN A 26 -1.67 29.12 9.12
C ASN A 26 -2.60 27.90 8.98
N LYS A 27 -2.38 27.02 7.99
CA LYS A 27 -3.14 25.79 7.82
C LYS A 27 -2.26 24.57 7.62
N ARG A 28 -2.56 23.50 8.36
CA ARG A 28 -2.09 22.14 8.03
C ARG A 28 -3.17 21.41 7.24
N LYS A 29 -2.75 20.61 6.27
CA LYS A 29 -3.65 19.82 5.43
C LYS A 29 -3.41 18.33 5.67
N PHE A 30 -4.47 17.57 5.94
CA PHE A 30 -4.41 16.12 6.09
C PHE A 30 -5.19 15.48 4.94
N LEU A 31 -4.57 14.53 4.24
CA LEU A 31 -5.27 13.67 3.30
C LEU A 31 -6.16 12.71 4.08
N ILE A 32 -7.48 12.88 3.95
CA ILE A 32 -8.46 11.96 4.54
C ILE A 32 -8.64 10.76 3.63
N ASP A 33 -8.84 11.02 2.34
CA ASP A 33 -9.06 10.00 1.34
C ASP A 33 -8.95 10.58 -0.08
N PHE A 34 -8.94 9.71 -1.10
CA PHE A 34 -9.09 10.11 -2.49
C PHE A 34 -9.76 9.03 -3.33
N GLY A 35 -10.25 9.41 -4.50
CA GLY A 35 -10.84 8.53 -5.51
C GLY A 35 -10.45 8.95 -6.93
N ILE A 36 -10.63 8.04 -7.88
CA ILE A 36 -10.41 8.30 -9.32
C ILE A 36 -11.54 7.71 -10.16
N SER A 37 -11.81 8.25 -11.36
CA SER A 37 -12.91 7.77 -12.20
C SER A 37 -12.74 6.35 -12.75
N THR A 38 -11.51 5.97 -13.07
CA THR A 38 -11.21 4.72 -13.80
C THR A 38 -9.89 4.11 -13.30
N PRO A 39 -9.94 3.33 -12.21
CA PRO A 39 -8.82 2.51 -11.76
C PRO A 39 -8.42 1.49 -12.82
N SER A 40 -7.11 1.30 -13.03
CA SER A 40 -6.57 0.38 -14.04
C SER A 40 -5.49 -0.54 -13.49
N SER A 41 -5.41 -1.78 -14.00
CA SER A 41 -4.42 -2.77 -13.55
C SER A 41 -2.98 -2.31 -13.83
N GLY A 42 -2.10 -2.46 -12.85
CA GLY A 42 -0.68 -2.09 -12.94
C GLY A 42 -0.39 -0.59 -12.82
N GLN A 43 -1.42 0.24 -12.81
CA GLN A 43 -1.30 1.68 -12.58
C GLN A 43 -1.23 1.99 -11.09
N TYR A 44 -0.63 3.11 -10.72
CA TYR A 44 -0.41 3.51 -9.33
C TYR A 44 -0.47 5.01 -9.14
N VAL A 45 -0.61 5.40 -7.88
CA VAL A 45 -0.43 6.77 -7.39
C VAL A 45 0.70 6.82 -6.36
N ASP A 46 1.58 7.77 -6.56
CA ASP A 46 2.60 8.18 -5.60
C ASP A 46 2.13 9.44 -4.88
N ILE A 47 2.23 9.43 -3.54
CA ILE A 47 1.83 10.56 -2.70
C ILE A 47 3.08 11.25 -2.18
N TYR A 48 3.14 12.56 -2.35
CA TYR A 48 4.28 13.40 -1.94
C TYR A 48 3.83 14.49 -0.97
N VAL A 49 4.69 14.79 0.01
CA VAL A 49 4.57 15.93 0.92
C VAL A 49 5.84 16.75 0.86
N GLY A 50 5.74 18.05 0.55
CA GLY A 50 6.92 18.93 0.45
C GLY A 50 7.94 18.51 -0.61
N GLY A 51 7.53 17.65 -1.57
CA GLY A 51 8.43 17.05 -2.57
C GLY A 51 9.02 15.69 -2.17
N SER A 52 8.90 15.28 -0.91
CA SER A 52 9.32 13.96 -0.43
C SER A 52 8.23 12.92 -0.70
N PRO A 53 8.55 11.75 -1.28
CA PRO A 53 7.57 10.69 -1.43
C PRO A 53 7.24 10.07 -0.08
N ILE A 54 5.98 9.71 0.13
CA ILE A 54 5.47 9.10 1.36
C ILE A 54 4.99 7.68 1.12
N LEU A 55 4.24 7.44 0.04
CA LEU A 55 3.56 6.17 -0.19
C LEU A 55 3.26 5.95 -1.68
N ARG A 56 3.31 4.69 -2.10
CA ARG A 56 2.76 4.23 -3.38
C ARG A 56 1.56 3.32 -3.13
N ILE A 57 0.48 3.55 -3.88
CA ILE A 57 -0.70 2.68 -3.90
C ILE A 57 -0.99 2.30 -5.35
N TYR A 58 -1.05 1.01 -5.63
CA TYR A 58 -1.55 0.53 -6.93
C TYR A 58 -3.06 0.68 -7.00
N GLU A 59 -3.61 0.92 -8.17
CA GLU A 59 -5.05 1.04 -8.38
C GLU A 59 -5.70 -0.34 -8.37
N GLN A 60 -5.14 -1.24 -9.16
CA GLN A 60 -5.53 -2.64 -9.27
C GLN A 60 -4.28 -3.50 -9.58
N LEU A 61 -4.21 -4.68 -9.00
CA LEU A 61 -3.20 -5.70 -9.28
C LEU A 61 -3.87 -7.06 -9.28
N GLY A 62 -3.75 -7.85 -10.37
CA GLY A 62 -4.36 -9.18 -10.44
C GLY A 62 -5.84 -9.17 -10.07
N ASP A 63 -6.19 -9.97 -9.06
CA ASP A 63 -7.53 -10.06 -8.47
C ASP A 63 -7.82 -9.04 -7.35
N CYS A 64 -6.86 -8.18 -6.99
CA CYS A 64 -6.98 -7.15 -5.95
C CYS A 64 -7.38 -5.79 -6.53
N LYS A 65 -8.36 -5.14 -5.91
CA LYS A 65 -8.81 -3.77 -6.21
C LYS A 65 -8.56 -2.89 -4.99
N LEU A 66 -7.64 -1.94 -5.09
CA LEU A 66 -7.17 -1.16 -3.95
C LEU A 66 -7.78 0.24 -3.93
N ILE A 67 -8.07 0.81 -5.10
CA ILE A 67 -8.74 2.09 -5.23
C ILE A 67 -10.06 1.83 -5.96
N ASP A 68 -11.17 2.27 -5.38
CA ASP A 68 -12.47 2.19 -6.04
C ASP A 68 -12.68 3.36 -7.00
N ALA A 69 -13.56 3.15 -7.98
CA ALA A 69 -14.00 4.23 -8.85
C ALA A 69 -14.81 5.26 -8.05
N ILE A 70 -14.69 6.54 -8.42
CA ILE A 70 -15.59 7.59 -7.91
C ILE A 70 -17.02 7.22 -8.32
N TYR A 71 -17.86 6.96 -7.32
CA TYR A 71 -19.30 6.84 -7.53
C TYR A 71 -19.96 8.21 -7.32
N PRO A 72 -21.00 8.55 -8.10
CA PRO A 72 -21.73 9.82 -7.98
C PRO A 72 -22.58 9.94 -6.70
N VAL A 73 -22.49 8.97 -5.77
CA VAL A 73 -23.20 8.98 -4.50
C VAL A 73 -22.16 9.24 -3.41
N ASP A 74 -22.43 10.19 -2.51
CA ASP A 74 -21.51 10.78 -1.51
C ASP A 74 -20.80 9.81 -0.52
N SER A 75 -20.91 8.50 -0.72
CA SER A 75 -20.26 7.47 0.09
C SER A 75 -19.01 6.90 -0.61
N ILE A 76 -17.96 7.71 -0.75
CA ILE A 76 -16.66 7.17 -1.13
C ILE A 76 -16.01 6.59 0.13
N LEU A 77 -16.03 5.25 0.21
CA LEU A 77 -15.09 4.45 0.99
C LEU A 77 -13.82 4.35 0.15
N GLY A 78 -13.00 5.39 0.18
CA GLY A 78 -11.68 5.31 -0.45
C GLY A 78 -10.73 4.47 0.41
N PHE A 79 -9.48 4.39 -0.02
CA PHE A 79 -8.50 3.48 0.55
C PHE A 79 -8.30 3.70 2.06
N TRP A 80 -8.18 4.94 2.53
CA TRP A 80 -7.92 5.21 3.95
C TRP A 80 -9.11 4.85 4.83
N LYS A 81 -10.33 5.24 4.43
CA LYS A 81 -11.53 4.89 5.19
C LYS A 81 -11.78 3.38 5.20
N PHE A 82 -11.44 2.70 4.11
CA PHE A 82 -11.47 1.24 4.04
C PHE A 82 -10.53 0.62 5.07
N LEU A 83 -9.27 1.08 5.14
CA LEU A 83 -8.33 0.61 6.16
C LEU A 83 -8.81 0.90 7.59
N GLU A 84 -9.28 2.12 7.86
CA GLU A 84 -9.80 2.53 9.17
C GLU A 84 -10.97 1.64 9.62
N LYS A 85 -11.92 1.36 8.72
CA LYS A 85 -13.06 0.48 8.97
C LYS A 85 -12.62 -0.93 9.42
N HIS A 86 -11.50 -1.43 8.89
CA HIS A 86 -10.92 -2.73 9.24
C HIS A 86 -9.91 -2.66 10.39
N GLY A 87 -9.89 -1.55 11.14
CA GLY A 87 -9.10 -1.39 12.35
C GLY A 87 -7.62 -1.07 12.12
N ILE A 88 -7.21 -0.80 10.87
CA ILE A 88 -5.84 -0.42 10.53
C ILE A 88 -5.67 1.07 10.82
N LYS A 89 -4.89 1.37 11.85
CA LYS A 89 -4.68 2.73 12.36
C LYS A 89 -3.43 3.35 11.76
N TRP A 90 -3.56 3.86 10.54
CA TRP A 90 -2.49 4.61 9.89
C TRP A 90 -2.51 6.08 10.29
N PRO A 91 -1.33 6.71 10.45
CA PRO A 91 -1.27 8.15 10.50
C PRO A 91 -1.76 8.72 9.16
N LEU A 92 -2.57 9.78 9.23
CA LEU A 92 -2.97 10.51 8.04
C LEU A 92 -1.76 11.21 7.42
N ILE A 93 -1.63 11.11 6.10
CA ILE A 93 -0.62 11.87 5.37
C ILE A 93 -0.95 13.34 5.52
N ASN A 94 0.01 14.17 5.92
CA ASN A 94 -0.23 15.57 6.18
C ASN A 94 0.91 16.47 5.72
N ALA A 95 0.55 17.68 5.30
CA ALA A 95 1.47 18.70 4.85
C ALA A 95 1.39 19.93 5.77
N ALA A 96 2.54 20.38 6.24
CA ALA A 96 2.66 21.62 6.99
C ALA A 96 2.29 22.84 6.13
N GLN A 97 2.12 24.00 6.76
CA GLN A 97 1.60 25.21 6.10
C GLN A 97 2.40 25.71 4.89
N ASP A 98 3.70 25.40 4.84
CA ASP A 98 4.64 25.74 3.77
C ASP A 98 4.86 24.61 2.76
N GLN A 99 4.22 23.46 2.98
CA GLN A 99 4.37 22.27 2.15
C GLN A 99 3.16 22.04 1.27
N LYS A 100 3.42 21.56 0.05
CA LYS A 100 2.38 21.05 -0.83
C LYS A 100 2.13 19.58 -0.58
N LEU A 101 0.89 19.14 -0.81
CA LEU A 101 0.52 17.73 -0.91
C LEU A 101 0.22 17.42 -2.37
N THR A 102 0.82 16.37 -2.91
CA THR A 102 0.67 16.01 -4.33
C THR A 102 0.30 14.54 -4.47
N LEU A 103 -0.75 14.25 -5.23
CA LEU A 103 -1.09 12.91 -5.72
C LEU A 103 -0.64 12.82 -7.19
N LYS A 104 0.37 11.98 -7.48
CA LYS A 104 0.93 11.82 -8.82
C LYS A 104 0.65 10.42 -9.35
N PHE A 105 -0.06 10.34 -10.47
CA PHE A 105 -0.50 9.11 -11.08
C PHE A 105 0.47 8.66 -12.18
N SER A 106 0.63 7.35 -12.36
CA SER A 106 1.45 6.78 -13.43
C SER A 106 0.90 7.06 -14.83
N GLU A 107 -0.41 7.31 -14.93
CA GLU A 107 -1.12 7.69 -16.14
C GLU A 107 -2.20 8.75 -15.85
N ALA A 108 -2.63 9.46 -16.90
CA ALA A 108 -3.64 10.50 -16.78
C ALA A 108 -5.00 9.93 -16.36
N LYS A 109 -5.70 10.64 -15.47
CA LYS A 109 -7.03 10.28 -14.97
C LYS A 109 -8.06 11.28 -15.46
N THR A 110 -9.21 10.78 -15.88
CA THR A 110 -10.32 11.64 -16.32
C THR A 110 -10.84 12.49 -15.17
N LEU A 111 -10.90 11.94 -13.95
CA LEU A 111 -11.26 12.64 -12.74
C LEU A 111 -10.44 12.12 -11.57
N ILE A 112 -9.94 13.04 -10.75
CA ILE A 112 -9.33 12.77 -9.45
C ILE A 112 -10.07 13.63 -8.42
N GLU A 113 -10.50 13.00 -7.32
CA GLU A 113 -11.08 13.68 -6.17
C GLU A 113 -10.27 13.37 -4.91
N ALA A 114 -9.94 14.39 -4.12
CA ALA A 114 -9.31 14.20 -2.82
C ALA A 114 -10.06 14.96 -1.72
N TRP A 115 -10.24 14.34 -0.57
CA TRP A 115 -10.83 14.96 0.62
C TRP A 115 -9.74 15.32 1.61
N ILE A 116 -9.66 16.59 1.94
CA ILE A 116 -8.63 17.17 2.79
C ILE A 116 -9.27 17.72 4.05
N LEU A 117 -8.67 17.42 5.20
CA LEU A 117 -8.97 18.09 6.46
C LEU A 117 -8.02 19.27 6.63
N GLU A 118 -8.57 20.47 6.76
CA GLU A 118 -7.81 21.67 7.11
C GLU A 118 -7.85 21.91 8.62
N GLN A 119 -6.68 21.90 9.26
CA GLN A 119 -6.52 22.33 10.64
C GLN A 119 -5.99 23.76 10.70
N LYS A 120 -6.61 24.57 11.57
CA LYS A 120 -6.15 25.92 11.91
C LYS A 120 -5.69 25.97 13.36
N GLY A 121 -4.60 26.69 13.61
CA GLY A 121 -4.01 26.81 14.95
C GLY A 121 -3.38 25.50 15.46
N GLY A 122 -2.75 25.57 16.63
CA GLY A 122 -1.87 24.50 17.10
C GLY A 122 -0.60 24.42 16.26
N ASP A 123 -0.06 23.21 16.13
CA ASP A 123 1.15 22.94 15.34
C ASP A 123 0.82 22.76 13.85
N VAL A 124 0.85 23.87 13.11
CA VAL A 124 0.60 23.91 11.66
C VAL A 124 1.88 23.92 10.83
N ASP A 125 3.03 24.12 11.46
CA ASP A 125 4.34 24.32 10.83
C ASP A 125 5.29 23.13 10.98
N SER A 126 5.08 22.21 11.92
CA SER A 126 5.94 21.04 12.09
C SER A 126 5.94 20.08 10.89
N HIS A 127 7.12 19.71 10.42
CA HIS A 127 7.27 18.71 9.36
C HIS A 127 7.34 17.27 9.92
N ASN A 128 7.43 17.13 11.25
CA ASN A 128 7.74 15.88 11.94
C ASN A 128 6.51 15.14 12.51
N LEU A 129 5.30 15.68 12.37
CA LEU A 129 4.08 14.97 12.81
C LEU A 129 3.93 13.67 12.01
N PRO A 130 3.47 12.54 12.61
CA PRO A 130 3.28 11.28 11.90
C PRO A 130 2.54 11.44 10.57
N GLY A 131 3.09 10.88 9.48
CA GLY A 131 2.58 11.07 8.12
C GLY A 131 3.01 12.36 7.40
N GLY A 132 3.83 13.20 8.05
CA GLY A 132 4.50 14.37 7.46
C GLY A 132 5.76 14.00 6.66
N SER A 133 6.38 14.99 6.00
CA SER A 133 7.56 14.78 5.14
C SER A 133 8.80 14.27 5.90
N ASP A 134 8.97 14.78 7.12
CA ASP A 134 10.16 14.56 7.95
C ASP A 134 9.82 13.66 9.14
N ALA A 135 8.59 13.14 9.16
CA ALA A 135 8.08 12.28 10.20
C ALA A 135 8.94 11.03 10.36
N THR A 136 9.17 10.64 11.60
CA THR A 136 9.78 9.34 11.91
C THR A 136 8.81 8.21 11.65
N VAL A 137 7.50 8.47 11.70
CA VAL A 137 6.43 7.47 11.54
C VAL A 137 5.63 7.80 10.27
N ILE A 138 5.67 6.90 9.28
CA ILE A 138 4.93 7.06 8.01
C ILE A 138 4.10 5.82 7.68
N PRO A 139 2.91 5.99 7.07
CA PRO A 139 2.14 4.86 6.55
C PRO A 139 2.89 4.29 5.34
N TYR A 140 3.01 2.97 5.24
CA TYR A 140 3.88 2.36 4.23
C TYR A 140 3.41 1.01 3.70
N ILE A 141 3.71 0.75 2.42
CA ILE A 141 3.49 -0.56 1.78
C ILE A 141 4.77 -0.99 1.08
N PHE A 142 5.30 -2.15 1.44
CA PHE A 142 6.27 -2.83 0.60
C PHE A 142 5.54 -3.60 -0.50
N TRP A 143 5.76 -3.21 -1.75
CA TRP A 143 5.28 -3.94 -2.92
C TRP A 143 6.39 -4.80 -3.49
N VAL A 144 6.12 -6.07 -3.69
CA VAL A 144 7.10 -7.04 -4.18
C VAL A 144 6.45 -8.09 -5.07
N THR A 145 7.19 -8.52 -6.09
CA THR A 145 6.77 -9.51 -7.07
C THR A 145 7.95 -10.39 -7.49
N HIS A 146 7.74 -11.28 -8.45
CA HIS A 146 8.75 -12.18 -8.98
C HIS A 146 9.31 -11.66 -10.32
N SER A 147 10.62 -11.81 -10.52
CA SER A 147 11.35 -11.22 -11.66
C SER A 147 11.35 -12.07 -12.93
N SER A 148 11.03 -13.36 -12.82
CA SER A 148 11.23 -14.36 -13.87
C SER A 148 9.97 -15.17 -14.14
N ASP A 149 9.75 -15.51 -15.40
CA ASP A 149 8.65 -16.37 -15.82
C ASP A 149 8.73 -17.76 -15.15
N ILE A 150 7.57 -18.34 -14.85
CA ILE A 150 7.46 -19.63 -14.15
C ILE A 150 6.80 -20.67 -15.04
N ALA A 151 7.58 -21.68 -15.42
CA ALA A 151 7.17 -22.79 -16.29
C ALA A 151 7.39 -24.17 -15.64
N GLU A 152 7.36 -24.24 -14.31
CA GLU A 152 7.43 -25.49 -13.55
C GLU A 152 6.78 -25.32 -12.17
N THR A 153 6.31 -26.41 -11.58
CA THR A 153 5.78 -26.43 -10.21
C THR A 153 6.95 -26.34 -9.23
N LYS A 154 7.01 -25.24 -8.47
CA LYS A 154 8.07 -25.00 -7.48
C LYS A 154 7.67 -23.90 -6.50
N THR A 155 8.47 -23.76 -5.46
CA THR A 155 8.53 -22.53 -4.67
C THR A 155 9.32 -21.48 -5.44
N VAL A 156 8.76 -20.29 -5.61
CA VAL A 156 9.41 -19.14 -6.25
C VAL A 156 9.65 -18.01 -5.27
N SER A 157 10.69 -17.24 -5.55
CA SER A 157 11.06 -16.05 -4.79
C SER A 157 10.28 -14.83 -5.29
N LEU A 158 9.80 -14.00 -4.37
CA LEU A 158 9.31 -12.66 -4.65
C LEU A 158 10.50 -11.68 -4.49
N ASP A 159 11.33 -11.61 -5.53
CA ASP A 159 12.65 -10.98 -5.54
C ASP A 159 12.69 -9.56 -6.13
N LYS A 160 11.58 -9.06 -6.66
CA LYS A 160 11.50 -7.75 -7.31
C LYS A 160 10.62 -6.79 -6.52
N ALA A 161 11.25 -5.84 -5.81
CA ALA A 161 10.55 -4.81 -5.05
C ALA A 161 10.29 -3.53 -5.85
N TYR A 162 9.17 -2.89 -5.54
CA TYR A 162 8.71 -1.63 -6.12
C TYR A 162 8.39 -0.61 -5.01
N ALA A 163 9.10 0.52 -5.04
CA ALA A 163 8.87 1.64 -4.14
C ALA A 163 9.15 2.97 -4.88
N PRO A 164 8.54 4.09 -4.47
CA PRO A 164 8.99 5.41 -4.88
C PRO A 164 10.47 5.61 -4.57
N THR A 165 11.19 6.29 -5.46
CA THR A 165 12.60 6.64 -5.24
C THR A 165 12.78 7.36 -3.92
N GLY A 166 13.70 6.88 -3.08
CA GLY A 166 14.01 7.51 -1.78
C GLY A 166 13.27 6.90 -0.58
N LEU A 167 12.40 5.92 -0.81
CA LEU A 167 11.81 5.10 0.26
C LEU A 167 12.44 3.70 0.28
N PRO A 168 12.51 3.05 1.44
CA PRO A 168 13.10 1.72 1.54
C PRO A 168 12.26 0.70 0.76
N LYS A 169 12.95 -0.28 0.19
CA LYS A 169 12.34 -1.40 -0.52
C LYS A 169 12.69 -2.68 0.21
N LEU A 170 11.92 -3.72 -0.04
CA LEU A 170 12.14 -5.02 0.58
C LEU A 170 11.73 -6.12 -0.40
N ALA A 171 12.70 -6.97 -0.76
CA ALA A 171 12.51 -8.17 -1.56
C ALA A 171 12.93 -9.45 -0.80
N ASP A 172 12.62 -10.62 -1.35
CA ASP A 172 13.12 -11.90 -0.82
C ASP A 172 14.65 -11.90 -0.71
N GLY A 173 15.15 -12.30 0.46
CA GLY A 173 16.58 -12.38 0.73
C GLY A 173 17.23 -11.04 1.10
N GLU A 174 16.47 -9.94 1.14
CA GLU A 174 16.95 -8.64 1.62
C GLU A 174 16.76 -8.50 3.13
N TYR A 175 17.53 -7.58 3.71
CA TYR A 175 17.40 -7.17 5.10
C TYR A 175 16.58 -5.88 5.17
N LEU A 176 15.75 -5.71 6.20
CA LEU A 176 15.21 -4.38 6.49
C LEU A 176 16.37 -3.43 6.82
N ASP A 177 16.38 -2.27 6.15
CA ASP A 177 17.45 -1.27 6.30
C ASP A 177 17.69 -0.90 7.77
N ARG A 178 18.97 -0.71 8.14
CA ARG A 178 19.34 -0.25 9.47
C ARG A 178 18.72 1.12 9.76
N GLY A 179 18.24 1.32 10.98
CA GLY A 179 17.53 2.54 11.37
C GLY A 179 16.06 2.57 10.93
N TYR A 180 15.52 1.45 10.44
CA TYR A 180 14.09 1.31 10.18
C TYR A 180 13.49 0.12 10.91
N ARG A 181 12.32 0.34 11.51
CA ARG A 181 11.44 -0.70 12.03
C ARG A 181 10.15 -0.68 11.24
N PHE A 182 9.61 -1.85 10.93
CA PHE A 182 8.34 -1.95 10.23
C PHE A 182 7.31 -2.69 11.08
N ARG A 183 6.15 -2.08 11.25
CA ARG A 183 5.01 -2.63 11.98
C ARG A 183 3.96 -3.11 11.00
N LEU A 184 3.97 -4.40 10.70
CA LEU A 184 3.09 -5.04 9.74
C LEU A 184 1.68 -5.21 10.34
N GLN A 185 0.67 -4.73 9.61
CA GLN A 185 -0.74 -4.72 10.04
C GLN A 185 -1.66 -5.51 9.11
N SER A 186 -1.32 -5.61 7.82
CA SER A 186 -2.10 -6.36 6.83
C SER A 186 -1.20 -6.94 5.75
N ILE A 187 -1.60 -8.09 5.19
CA ILE A 187 -0.95 -8.72 4.04
C ILE A 187 -1.93 -8.70 2.86
N ILE A 188 -1.45 -8.27 1.71
CA ILE A 188 -2.21 -8.25 0.47
C ILE A 188 -1.50 -9.16 -0.51
N PHE A 189 -2.21 -10.11 -1.12
CA PHE A 189 -1.66 -10.89 -2.22
C PHE A 189 -2.59 -10.80 -3.44
N ALA A 190 -2.10 -10.19 -4.52
CA ALA A 190 -2.77 -10.21 -5.80
C ALA A 190 -2.41 -11.51 -6.53
N ALA A 191 -3.39 -12.40 -6.63
CA ALA A 191 -3.28 -13.64 -7.35
C ALA A 191 -3.67 -13.43 -8.81
N SER A 192 -2.81 -13.92 -9.69
CA SER A 192 -3.09 -14.07 -11.12
C SER A 192 -2.82 -15.53 -11.50
N LYS A 193 -3.60 -16.07 -12.44
CA LYS A 193 -3.33 -17.39 -13.03
C LYS A 193 -3.17 -17.29 -14.53
N SER A 194 -2.48 -18.26 -15.10
CA SER A 194 -2.33 -18.44 -16.54
C SER A 194 -2.80 -19.85 -16.86
N GLY A 195 -3.92 -19.99 -17.56
CA GLY A 195 -4.57 -21.30 -17.73
C GLY A 195 -4.92 -21.95 -16.38
N SER A 196 -4.33 -23.12 -16.10
CA SER A 196 -4.44 -23.81 -14.80
C SER A 196 -3.17 -23.64 -13.93
N SER A 197 -2.15 -22.95 -14.41
CA SER A 197 -0.98 -22.59 -13.61
C SER A 197 -1.31 -21.44 -12.66
N LYS A 198 -1.05 -21.60 -11.36
CA LYS A 198 -1.51 -20.68 -10.33
C LYS A 198 -0.62 -20.67 -9.07
N PRO A 199 -0.64 -19.56 -8.30
CA PRO A 199 -0.15 -19.56 -6.93
C PRO A 199 -1.03 -20.46 -6.05
N THR A 200 -0.44 -20.97 -4.97
CA THR A 200 -1.11 -21.85 -4.01
C THR A 200 -0.89 -21.41 -2.57
N ARG A 201 0.35 -21.10 -2.18
CA ARG A 201 0.69 -20.76 -0.79
C ARG A 201 1.77 -19.69 -0.68
N LEU A 202 1.47 -18.65 0.11
CA LEU A 202 2.40 -17.58 0.45
C LEU A 202 3.16 -17.91 1.73
N HIS A 203 4.48 -17.79 1.71
CA HIS A 203 5.34 -17.95 2.87
C HIS A 203 6.12 -16.67 3.15
N ILE A 204 6.09 -16.24 4.40
CA ILE A 204 6.81 -15.04 4.86
C ILE A 204 7.63 -15.44 6.08
N TRP A 205 8.95 -15.28 5.98
CA TRP A 205 9.89 -15.62 7.04
C TRP A 205 10.65 -14.39 7.51
N LEU A 206 10.90 -14.33 8.81
CA LEU A 206 11.80 -13.38 9.46
C LEU A 206 12.96 -14.17 10.08
N GLY A 207 14.13 -14.07 9.46
CA GLY A 207 15.24 -15.00 9.73
C GLY A 207 14.78 -16.44 9.48
N ASP A 208 14.85 -17.28 10.51
CA ASP A 208 14.47 -18.70 10.46
C ASP A 208 13.02 -18.96 10.93
N TYR A 209 12.22 -17.91 11.15
CA TYR A 209 10.86 -18.01 11.68
C TYR A 209 9.79 -17.66 10.63
N GLU A 210 8.92 -18.63 10.29
CA GLU A 210 7.77 -18.37 9.43
C GLU A 210 6.61 -17.76 10.22
N ILE A 211 6.09 -16.64 9.74
CA ILE A 211 5.18 -15.78 10.51
C ILE A 211 3.79 -16.42 10.73
N TYR A 212 3.25 -17.13 9.75
CA TYR A 212 1.86 -17.59 9.80
C TYR A 212 1.68 -19.01 10.34
N SER A 213 2.53 -19.94 9.88
CA SER A 213 2.47 -21.35 10.25
C SER A 213 3.79 -21.84 10.83
N PRO A 214 4.28 -21.25 11.93
CA PRO A 214 5.64 -21.48 12.44
C PRO A 214 5.94 -22.93 12.83
N LYS A 215 4.91 -23.75 13.09
CA LYS A 215 5.08 -25.16 13.49
C LYS A 215 5.03 -26.13 12.31
N GLU A 216 4.20 -25.85 11.31
CA GLU A 216 3.87 -26.80 10.25
C GLU A 216 4.42 -26.37 8.88
N HIS A 217 4.92 -25.14 8.81
CA HIS A 217 5.45 -24.50 7.61
C HIS A 217 4.57 -24.58 6.37
N LYS A 218 3.27 -24.40 6.60
CA LYS A 218 2.23 -24.56 5.59
C LYS A 218 2.03 -23.31 4.74
N GLY A 219 2.45 -22.11 5.13
CA GLY A 219 2.12 -20.87 4.44
C GLY A 219 0.63 -20.49 4.51
N ILE A 220 0.30 -19.34 3.94
CA ILE A 220 -1.05 -18.79 3.82
C ILE A 220 -1.65 -19.24 2.49
N VAL A 221 -2.88 -19.75 2.50
CA VAL A 221 -3.55 -20.23 1.29
C VAL A 221 -3.91 -19.06 0.37
N VAL A 222 -3.45 -19.16 -0.87
CA VAL A 222 -3.72 -18.23 -1.98
C VAL A 222 -4.11 -19.06 -3.19
N ASP A 223 -5.38 -19.11 -3.54
CA ASP A 223 -5.87 -19.76 -4.76
C ASP A 223 -6.84 -18.84 -5.51
N PRO A 224 -6.49 -18.38 -6.73
CA PRO A 224 -7.35 -17.49 -7.50
C PRO A 224 -8.67 -18.12 -7.95
N ASP A 225 -8.81 -19.44 -7.94
CA ASP A 225 -10.03 -20.14 -8.35
C ASP A 225 -11.04 -20.33 -7.22
N TYR A 226 -10.55 -20.43 -5.98
CA TYR A 226 -11.38 -20.86 -4.84
C TYR A 226 -11.30 -19.89 -3.68
N TRP A 227 -10.08 -19.55 -3.24
CA TRP A 227 -9.87 -18.85 -1.99
C TRP A 227 -8.51 -18.16 -1.92
N ASN A 228 -8.50 -16.84 -2.06
CA ASN A 228 -7.34 -16.00 -1.76
C ASN A 228 -7.54 -15.33 -0.40
N THR A 229 -6.89 -15.88 0.63
CA THR A 229 -7.03 -15.39 2.02
C THR A 229 -6.55 -13.95 2.17
N CYS A 230 -5.52 -13.57 1.41
CA CYS A 230 -4.87 -12.27 1.48
C CYS A 230 -5.39 -11.27 0.44
N LYS A 231 -6.53 -11.52 -0.21
CA LYS A 231 -7.08 -10.60 -1.21
C LYS A 231 -7.48 -9.27 -0.56
N LEU A 232 -7.10 -8.15 -1.18
CA LEU A 232 -7.65 -6.84 -0.90
C LEU A 232 -8.60 -6.41 -2.03
N ASP A 233 -9.85 -6.16 -1.69
CA ASP A 233 -10.87 -5.68 -2.60
C ASP A 233 -11.76 -4.69 -1.87
N VAL A 234 -11.52 -3.41 -2.11
CA VAL A 234 -12.27 -2.32 -1.47
C VAL A 234 -13.76 -2.38 -1.80
N THR A 235 -14.11 -2.76 -3.03
CA THR A 235 -15.51 -2.87 -3.48
C THR A 235 -16.19 -4.08 -2.85
N ALA A 236 -15.49 -5.22 -2.73
CA ALA A 236 -16.03 -6.43 -2.11
C ALA A 236 -15.88 -6.46 -0.57
N ASP A 237 -15.33 -5.40 0.01
CA ASP A 237 -15.06 -5.23 1.44
C ASP A 237 -14.18 -6.36 2.04
N ARG A 238 -13.08 -6.70 1.37
CA ARG A 238 -12.18 -7.79 1.77
C ARG A 238 -10.76 -7.30 2.00
N ILE A 239 -10.18 -7.70 3.13
CA ILE A 239 -8.77 -7.49 3.47
C ILE A 239 -8.35 -8.53 4.51
N PHE A 240 -7.07 -8.92 4.49
CA PHE A 240 -6.47 -9.75 5.53
C PHE A 240 -5.70 -8.90 6.53
N VAL A 241 -6.29 -8.70 7.70
CA VAL A 241 -5.65 -7.98 8.81
C VAL A 241 -5.00 -8.99 9.74
N LEU A 242 -3.78 -8.72 10.21
CA LEU A 242 -3.17 -9.55 11.22
C LEU A 242 -3.92 -9.39 12.56
N PRO A 243 -4.11 -10.46 13.33
CA PRO A 243 -4.78 -10.38 14.64
C PRO A 243 -4.00 -9.50 15.63
N ASP A 244 -2.67 -9.53 15.54
CA ASP A 244 -1.75 -8.70 16.31
C ASP A 244 -0.75 -8.04 15.35
N GLU A 245 -0.33 -6.81 15.68
CA GLU A 245 0.70 -6.10 14.92
C GLU A 245 2.04 -6.85 15.03
N LEU A 246 2.64 -7.19 13.89
CA LEU A 246 3.94 -7.84 13.84
C LEU A 246 5.03 -6.78 13.66
N VAL A 247 5.92 -6.70 14.66
CA VAL A 247 7.08 -5.81 14.60
C VAL A 247 8.25 -6.53 13.93
N ILE A 248 8.62 -6.05 12.75
CA ILE A 248 9.82 -6.45 12.01
C ILE A 248 10.95 -5.51 12.43
N PRO A 249 11.96 -6.01 13.18
CA PRO A 249 13.08 -5.19 13.63
C PRO A 249 14.01 -4.82 12.46
N ASP A 250 14.89 -3.85 12.70
CA ASP A 250 15.92 -3.48 11.73
C ASP A 250 16.92 -4.64 11.55
N ASN A 251 17.56 -4.69 10.38
CA ASN A 251 18.63 -5.65 10.08
C ASN A 251 18.19 -7.12 10.27
N ILE A 252 16.91 -7.44 10.04
CA ILE A 252 16.41 -8.82 9.95
C ILE A 252 16.27 -9.25 8.50
N LEU A 253 16.74 -10.47 8.20
CA LEU A 253 16.58 -11.09 6.88
C LEU A 253 15.11 -11.45 6.67
N ILE A 254 14.55 -11.13 5.51
CA ILE A 254 13.18 -11.47 5.18
C ILE A 254 13.16 -12.42 3.99
N ARG A 255 12.41 -13.52 4.10
CA ARG A 255 12.14 -14.41 2.97
C ARG A 255 10.69 -14.33 2.55
N LEU A 256 10.46 -14.12 1.27
CA LEU A 256 9.15 -13.92 0.64
C LEU A 256 9.02 -14.93 -0.48
N LEU A 257 8.34 -16.04 -0.20
CA LEU A 257 8.28 -17.19 -1.09
C LEU A 257 6.83 -17.52 -1.45
N MET A 258 6.61 -18.06 -2.65
CA MET A 258 5.30 -18.45 -3.14
C MET A 258 5.37 -19.83 -3.79
N ASP A 259 4.55 -20.76 -3.31
CA ASP A 259 4.37 -22.06 -3.97
C ASP A 259 3.43 -21.91 -5.16
N VAL A 260 3.87 -22.36 -6.33
CA VAL A 260 3.05 -22.35 -7.55
C VAL A 260 2.92 -23.73 -8.16
N THR A 261 1.79 -23.98 -8.81
CA THR A 261 1.58 -25.15 -9.67
C THR A 261 1.64 -24.74 -11.13
N TYR A 262 2.33 -25.54 -11.95
CA TYR A 262 2.39 -25.39 -13.41
C TYR A 262 1.61 -26.52 -14.09
N ASP A 263 0.77 -26.17 -15.06
CA ASP A 263 -0.10 -27.13 -15.75
C ASP A 263 0.55 -27.84 -16.95
N GLY A 264 1.84 -27.59 -17.21
CA GLY A 264 2.58 -28.16 -18.33
C GLY A 264 2.50 -27.34 -19.62
N THR A 265 1.73 -26.25 -19.67
CA THR A 265 1.54 -25.43 -20.89
C THR A 265 1.63 -23.93 -20.63
N ASN A 266 0.92 -23.42 -19.61
CA ASN A 266 0.71 -22.00 -19.42
C ASN A 266 1.70 -21.42 -18.42
N THR A 267 2.67 -20.65 -18.91
CA THR A 267 3.65 -19.96 -18.06
C THR A 267 2.98 -18.87 -17.24
N ILE A 268 3.31 -18.78 -15.95
CA ILE A 268 3.00 -17.59 -15.14
C ILE A 268 4.04 -16.55 -15.48
N THR A 269 3.63 -15.51 -16.20
CA THR A 269 4.52 -14.42 -16.61
C THR A 269 5.05 -13.68 -15.40
N LYS A 270 6.32 -13.27 -15.43
CA LYS A 270 6.94 -12.41 -14.43
C LYS A 270 6.06 -11.21 -14.09
N GLU A 271 6.18 -10.73 -12.85
CA GLU A 271 5.52 -9.50 -12.39
C GLU A 271 3.97 -9.55 -12.43
N THR A 272 3.41 -10.76 -12.28
CA THR A 272 1.95 -10.97 -12.18
C THR A 272 1.47 -11.45 -10.81
N LEU A 273 2.40 -11.86 -9.94
CA LEU A 273 2.14 -12.32 -8.57
C LEU A 273 2.65 -11.25 -7.61
N TRP A 274 1.76 -10.47 -6.98
CA TRP A 274 2.17 -9.33 -6.17
C TRP A 274 1.83 -9.53 -4.70
N LEU A 275 2.79 -9.24 -3.84
CA LEU A 275 2.64 -9.14 -2.40
C LEU A 275 2.74 -7.66 -1.98
N GLY A 276 1.78 -7.22 -1.17
CA GLY A 276 1.78 -5.97 -0.44
C GLY A 276 1.88 -6.24 1.06
N LEU A 277 2.91 -5.70 1.71
CA LEU A 277 3.03 -5.69 3.17
C LEU A 277 2.65 -4.30 3.67
N LEU A 278 1.43 -4.16 4.21
CA LEU A 278 0.82 -2.90 4.62
C LEU A 278 1.05 -2.66 6.12
N GLY A 279 1.59 -1.51 6.48
CA GLY A 279 1.92 -1.22 7.87
C GLY A 279 2.46 0.19 8.11
N ILE A 280 3.18 0.34 9.21
CA ILE A 280 3.82 1.61 9.61
C ILE A 280 5.33 1.44 9.55
N LEU A 281 6.00 2.31 8.81
CA LEU A 281 7.45 2.39 8.77
C LEU A 281 7.92 3.46 9.76
N GLU A 282 8.85 3.08 10.63
CA GLU A 282 9.39 3.93 11.69
C GLU A 282 10.90 4.08 11.56
N ARG A 283 11.39 5.33 11.49
CA ARG A 283 12.81 5.67 11.56
C ARG A 283 13.25 5.65 13.02
N VAL A 284 14.27 4.83 13.33
CA VAL A 284 14.80 4.57 14.68
C VAL A 284 16.11 5.34 14.91
#